data_AF-A0A662V5Q0-F1
#
_entry.id   AF-A0A662V5Q0-F1
#
_cell.length_a   1.000
_cell.length_b   1.000
_cell.length_c   1.000
_cell.angle_alpha   90.00
_cell.angle_beta   90.00
_cell.angle_gamma   90.00
#
_symmetry.space_group_name_H-M   'P 1'
#
loop_
_entity.id
_entity.type
_entity.pdbx_description
1 polymer ?
#
loop_
_entity_poly.entity_id
_entity_poly.type
_entity_poly.pdbx_seq_one_letter_code
_entity_poly.pdbx_strand_id
1 'polypeptide(L)'
;MLLLVAVTRGAGLFTKNIADRYSERTSTVRDACPARVPEARVQPGQGPVSGGGNPHPPTEIGNLFPQILNGLETSKLTMKEWQEYLLGALLDGYIDLRRKEIQIYQKERKWLEFVNQLVKENFGITGSITHKKNVFCWRKKSKRLLELITSLSLSDVQDGRYFVAAVFDTEGSIYRSSKSRIPVIDITQSEKGLPILRKVQSVLKRRKIKSNINGPYRNPNSKLPQYHLRIYGRKNCIKFFDTFPIQHPSKKRKFIELVSADPIL
;
A
#
# COMPACT_ATOMS: atom_id res chain seq x y z
N MET A 1 50.97 2.64 14.72
CA MET A 1 50.18 3.75 14.16
C MET A 1 48.81 3.19 13.74
N LEU A 2 47.83 3.20 14.67
CA LEU A 2 46.49 2.65 14.42
C LEU A 2 45.65 3.71 13.68
N LEU A 3 45.24 3.40 12.46
CA LEU A 3 44.30 4.22 11.69
C LEU A 3 42.88 3.98 12.20
N LEU A 4 42.32 4.94 12.92
CA LEU A 4 40.93 4.96 13.35
C LEU A 4 40.06 5.37 12.15
N VAL A 5 39.45 4.41 11.45
CA VAL A 5 38.49 4.72 10.37
C VAL A 5 37.16 5.10 11.01
N ALA A 6 36.92 6.41 11.12
CA ALA A 6 35.64 6.97 11.53
C ALA A 6 34.60 6.74 10.42
N VAL A 7 33.76 5.70 10.59
CA VAL A 7 32.60 5.47 9.73
C VAL A 7 31.55 6.51 10.09
N THR A 8 31.44 7.56 9.28
CA THR A 8 30.35 8.53 9.37
C THR A 8 29.04 7.82 9.06
N ARG A 9 28.17 7.73 10.07
CA ARG A 9 26.83 7.17 9.96
C ARG A 9 26.03 7.97 8.93
N GLY A 10 25.92 7.45 7.72
CA GLY A 10 25.01 7.95 6.70
C GLY A 10 23.59 8.05 7.25
N ALA A 11 22.93 9.17 6.96
CA ALA A 11 21.58 9.47 7.37
C ALA A 11 20.61 8.38 6.88
N GLY A 12 20.39 7.36 7.73
CA GLY A 12 19.37 6.35 7.50
C GLY A 12 18.01 7.02 7.46
N LEU A 13 17.34 6.92 6.32
CA LEU A 13 15.95 7.32 6.09
C LEU A 13 15.00 6.38 6.85
N PHE A 14 15.20 6.22 8.16
CA PHE A 14 14.15 5.76 9.04
C PHE A 14 13.26 6.97 9.30
N THR A 15 12.13 7.02 8.62
CA THR A 15 11.04 7.92 8.98
C THR A 15 10.63 7.56 10.40
N LYS A 16 11.21 8.27 11.37
CA LYS A 16 10.72 8.35 12.74
C LYS A 16 9.26 8.83 12.67
N ASN A 17 8.34 7.89 12.45
CA ASN A 17 6.98 7.92 12.98
C ASN A 17 7.09 7.63 14.49
N ILE A 18 7.90 8.45 15.18
CA ILE A 18 7.77 8.67 16.61
C ILE A 18 6.59 9.64 16.73
N ALA A 19 5.39 9.12 16.51
CA ALA A 19 4.23 9.77 17.05
C ALA A 19 4.21 9.37 18.53
N ASP A 20 4.48 10.33 19.42
CA ASP A 20 4.00 10.28 20.80
C ASP A 20 2.49 10.06 20.75
N ARG A 21 2.07 8.79 20.73
CA ARG A 21 0.67 8.40 20.86
C ARG A 21 0.45 8.05 22.31
N TYR A 22 0.18 9.07 23.12
CA TYR A 22 -0.79 8.90 24.20
C TYR A 22 -2.09 8.43 23.53
N SER A 23 -2.59 7.27 23.95
CA SER A 23 -3.78 6.68 23.37
C SER A 23 -5.02 7.32 23.97
N GLU A 24 -5.54 8.35 23.32
CA GLU A 24 -6.93 8.75 23.51
C GLU A 24 -7.70 8.41 22.24
N ARG A 25 -8.55 7.39 22.35
CA ARG A 25 -9.60 7.10 21.37
C ARG A 25 -10.86 7.79 21.88
N THR A 26 -11.18 8.95 21.34
CA THR A 26 -12.54 9.48 21.40
C THR A 26 -13.33 8.91 20.21
N SER A 27 -14.39 8.20 20.56
CA SER A 27 -15.43 7.73 19.65
C SER A 27 -16.41 8.88 19.43
N THR A 28 -16.66 9.27 18.19
CA THR A 28 -17.82 10.10 17.86
C THR A 28 -18.68 9.40 16.82
N VAL A 29 -19.84 9.00 17.33
CA VAL A 29 -21.06 8.65 16.59
C VAL A 29 -21.56 9.88 15.84
N ARG A 30 -22.19 9.62 14.71
CA ARG A 30 -22.73 10.57 13.72
C ARG A 30 -23.90 11.39 14.31
N ASP A 31 -24.03 12.62 13.83
CA ASP A 31 -25.32 13.17 13.40
C ASP A 31 -25.13 14.07 12.18
N ALA A 32 -25.92 13.81 11.14
CA ALA A 32 -25.90 14.51 9.87
C ALA A 32 -27.21 15.28 9.71
N CYS A 33 -27.13 16.60 9.52
CA CYS A 33 -28.23 17.39 8.99
C CYS A 33 -28.03 17.59 7.47
N PRO A 34 -29.04 17.33 6.62
CA PRO A 34 -28.96 17.62 5.20
C PRO A 34 -29.30 19.09 4.94
N ALA A 35 -28.38 19.83 4.31
CA ALA A 35 -28.71 21.11 3.69
C ALA A 35 -29.41 20.85 2.34
N ARG A 36 -30.61 21.42 2.17
CA ARG A 36 -31.34 21.43 0.89
C ARG A 36 -30.58 22.33 -0.11
N VAL A 37 -30.25 21.76 -1.26
CA VAL A 37 -29.71 22.49 -2.42
C VAL A 37 -30.90 22.87 -3.32
N PRO A 38 -30.96 24.09 -3.88
CA PRO A 38 -31.99 24.47 -4.84
C PRO A 38 -31.84 23.71 -6.16
N GLU A 39 -32.93 23.14 -6.66
CA GLU A 39 -33.00 22.53 -7.99
C GLU A 39 -33.07 23.63 -9.07
N ALA A 40 -32.07 23.68 -9.93
CA ALA A 40 -32.10 24.50 -11.13
C ALA A 40 -32.98 23.82 -12.20
N ARG A 41 -33.97 24.56 -12.70
CA ARG A 41 -34.86 24.12 -13.79
C ARG A 41 -34.05 23.92 -15.08
N VAL A 42 -34.05 22.70 -15.59
CA VAL A 42 -33.50 22.33 -16.91
C VAL A 42 -34.49 22.80 -17.99
N GLN A 43 -33.99 23.50 -19.01
CA GLN A 43 -34.80 23.88 -20.17
C GLN A 43 -35.13 22.65 -21.03
N PRO A 44 -36.40 22.49 -21.47
CA PRO A 44 -36.78 21.44 -22.42
C PRO A 44 -36.32 21.83 -23.84
N GLY A 45 -35.59 20.97 -24.55
CA GLY A 45 -35.37 21.24 -25.98
C GLY A 45 -34.29 20.48 -26.74
N GLN A 46 -33.39 19.71 -26.11
CA GLN A 46 -32.39 18.95 -26.88
C GLN A 46 -32.32 17.50 -26.38
N GLY A 47 -33.01 16.63 -27.10
CA GLY A 47 -32.90 15.18 -26.91
C GLY A 47 -31.48 14.70 -27.27
N PRO A 48 -30.94 13.71 -26.55
CA PRO A 48 -29.62 13.16 -26.85
C PRO A 48 -29.65 12.44 -28.19
N VAL A 49 -28.75 12.85 -29.10
CA VAL A 49 -28.52 12.18 -30.38
C VAL A 49 -27.87 10.82 -30.10
N SER A 50 -28.61 9.75 -30.37
CA SER A 50 -28.19 8.36 -30.22
C SER A 50 -27.06 8.02 -31.20
N GLY A 51 -25.82 8.19 -30.77
CA GLY A 51 -24.65 7.72 -31.52
C GLY A 51 -24.54 6.20 -31.48
N GLY A 52 -24.70 5.55 -32.63
CA GLY A 52 -24.50 4.11 -32.80
C GLY A 52 -23.07 3.70 -32.48
N GLY A 53 -22.87 3.13 -31.28
CA GLY A 53 -21.60 2.54 -30.87
C GLY A 53 -21.51 1.09 -31.34
N ASN A 54 -20.48 0.78 -32.13
CA ASN A 54 -20.14 -0.60 -32.48
C ASN A 54 -19.92 -1.43 -31.20
N PRO A 55 -20.49 -2.64 -31.10
CA PRO A 55 -20.26 -3.52 -29.96
C PRO A 55 -18.77 -3.91 -29.92
N HIS A 56 -18.06 -3.44 -28.89
CA HIS A 56 -16.71 -3.91 -28.61
C HIS A 56 -16.76 -5.41 -28.26
N PRO A 57 -15.85 -6.24 -28.80
CA PRO A 57 -15.80 -7.64 -28.45
C PRO A 57 -15.56 -7.79 -26.93
N PRO A 58 -16.26 -8.73 -26.26
CA PRO A 58 -16.09 -8.95 -24.84
C PRO A 58 -14.62 -9.29 -24.56
N THR A 59 -13.94 -8.42 -23.83
CA THR A 59 -12.55 -8.65 -23.43
C THR A 59 -12.54 -9.82 -22.46
N GLU A 60 -11.69 -10.82 -22.69
CA GLU A 60 -11.53 -12.07 -21.92
C GLU A 60 -11.09 -11.84 -20.46
N ILE A 61 -11.93 -11.19 -19.65
CA ILE A 61 -11.67 -10.94 -18.23
C ILE A 61 -11.86 -12.24 -17.41
N GLY A 62 -12.56 -13.24 -17.95
CA GLY A 62 -12.91 -14.49 -17.26
C GLY A 62 -11.74 -15.34 -16.78
N ASN A 63 -10.57 -15.28 -17.46
CA ASN A 63 -9.43 -16.16 -17.15
C ASN A 63 -8.40 -15.54 -16.17
N LEU A 64 -8.56 -14.28 -15.75
CA LEU A 64 -7.61 -13.59 -14.87
C LEU A 64 -7.80 -13.89 -13.37
N PHE A 65 -8.99 -14.33 -12.96
CA PHE A 65 -9.33 -14.44 -11.54
C PHE A 65 -8.68 -15.59 -10.76
N PRO A 66 -8.48 -16.80 -11.31
CA PRO A 66 -7.92 -17.91 -10.54
C PRO A 66 -6.48 -17.64 -10.07
N GLN A 67 -5.69 -16.94 -10.89
CA GLN A 67 -4.28 -16.65 -10.58
C GLN A 67 -4.13 -15.58 -9.48
N ILE A 68 -5.06 -14.63 -9.38
CA ILE A 68 -5.01 -13.57 -8.36
C ILE A 68 -5.28 -14.14 -6.95
N LEU A 69 -6.11 -15.18 -6.87
CA LEU A 69 -6.51 -15.80 -5.61
C LEU A 69 -5.49 -16.79 -5.06
N ASN A 70 -4.71 -17.44 -5.92
CA ASN A 70 -3.62 -18.29 -5.49
C ASN A 70 -2.54 -17.41 -4.83
N GLY A 71 -2.32 -17.62 -3.53
CA GLY A 71 -1.27 -16.91 -2.78
C GLY A 71 0.09 -17.14 -3.43
N LEU A 72 0.99 -16.15 -3.34
CA LEU A 72 2.36 -16.40 -3.78
C LEU A 72 2.96 -17.50 -2.89
N GLU A 73 3.53 -18.53 -3.52
CA GLU A 73 4.43 -19.44 -2.82
C GLU A 73 5.70 -18.67 -2.47
N THR A 74 5.89 -18.41 -1.18
CA THR A 74 7.04 -17.66 -0.65
C THR A 74 8.38 -18.32 -0.97
N SER A 75 8.39 -19.66 -1.12
CA SER A 75 9.54 -20.49 -1.47
C SER A 75 10.20 -20.18 -2.82
N LYS A 76 9.59 -19.32 -3.65
CA LYS A 76 10.10 -18.95 -4.98
C LYS A 76 10.77 -17.57 -5.05
N LEU A 77 10.81 -16.82 -3.95
CA LEU A 77 11.38 -15.47 -3.96
C LEU A 77 12.91 -15.50 -3.94
N THR A 78 13.53 -14.79 -4.87
CA THR A 78 14.98 -14.54 -4.84
C THR A 78 15.35 -13.64 -3.66
N MET A 79 16.64 -13.62 -3.30
CA MET A 79 17.12 -12.84 -2.16
C MET A 79 16.73 -11.36 -2.21
N LYS A 80 16.78 -10.76 -3.40
CA LYS A 80 16.46 -9.34 -3.60
C LYS A 80 14.96 -9.07 -3.49
N GLU A 81 14.12 -9.98 -3.99
CA GLU A 81 12.67 -9.78 -4.05
C GLU A 81 12.04 -9.75 -2.66
N TRP A 82 12.42 -10.67 -1.77
CA TRP A 82 11.90 -10.64 -0.41
C TRP A 82 12.47 -9.46 0.40
N GLN A 83 13.70 -9.01 0.14
CA GLN A 83 14.26 -7.80 0.77
C GLN A 83 13.47 -6.55 0.38
N GLU A 84 13.15 -6.41 -0.91
CA GLU A 84 12.29 -5.34 -1.41
C GLU A 84 10.90 -5.39 -0.76
N TYR A 85 10.31 -6.59 -0.64
CA TYR A 85 9.02 -6.75 0.03
C TYR A 85 9.12 -6.34 1.52
N LEU A 86 10.13 -6.85 2.24
CA LEU A 86 10.30 -6.56 3.66
C LEU A 86 10.50 -5.06 3.90
N LEU A 87 11.28 -4.38 3.05
CA LEU A 87 11.47 -2.93 3.13
C LEU A 87 10.14 -2.16 3.04
N GLY A 88 9.24 -2.53 2.13
CA GLY A 88 7.92 -1.91 2.02
C GLY A 88 6.96 -2.31 3.16
N ALA A 89 7.08 -3.53 3.67
CA ALA A 89 6.25 -4.03 4.78
C ALA A 89 6.57 -3.31 6.10
N LEU A 90 7.82 -2.86 6.27
CA LEU A 90 8.30 -2.15 7.46
C LEU A 90 7.82 -0.70 7.56
N LEU A 91 7.08 -0.19 6.57
CA LEU A 91 6.50 1.16 6.66
C LEU A 91 5.47 1.30 7.79
N ASP A 92 4.71 0.24 8.06
CA ASP A 92 3.81 0.14 9.23
C ASP A 92 4.52 -0.50 10.45
N GLY A 93 5.85 -0.56 10.38
CA GLY A 93 6.72 -1.17 11.37
C GLY A 93 7.23 -0.18 12.41
N TYR A 94 7.50 -0.70 13.59
CA TYR A 94 8.20 -0.02 14.67
C TYR A 94 9.49 -0.77 15.01
N ILE A 95 10.60 -0.05 15.07
CA ILE A 95 11.92 -0.60 15.34
C ILE A 95 12.45 -0.01 16.65
N ASP A 96 12.67 -0.88 17.63
CA ASP A 96 13.31 -0.56 18.90
C ASP A 96 14.77 -1.02 18.86
N LEU A 97 15.68 -0.08 18.61
CA LEU A 97 17.13 -0.36 18.55
C LEU A 97 17.70 -0.80 19.90
N ARG A 98 17.14 -0.34 21.03
CA ARG A 98 17.63 -0.69 22.37
C ARG A 98 17.27 -2.14 22.71
N ARG A 99 16.05 -2.54 22.41
CA ARG A 99 15.56 -3.91 22.64
C ARG A 99 15.86 -4.87 21.49
N LYS A 100 16.46 -4.37 20.40
CA LYS A 100 16.73 -5.10 19.16
C LYS A 100 15.48 -5.80 18.63
N GLU A 101 14.37 -5.06 18.65
CA GLU A 101 13.02 -5.58 18.40
C GLU A 101 12.38 -4.88 17.21
N ILE A 102 11.72 -5.65 16.36
CA ILE A 102 10.86 -5.17 15.30
C ILE A 102 9.43 -5.56 15.63
N GLN A 103 8.49 -4.64 15.40
CA GLN A 103 7.07 -4.86 15.54
C GLN A 103 6.36 -4.39 14.26
N ILE A 104 5.36 -5.12 13.77
CA ILE A 104 4.50 -4.70 12.66
C ILE A 104 3.06 -4.86 13.13
N TYR A 105 2.26 -3.81 12.96
CA TYR A 105 0.85 -3.80 13.36
C TYR A 105 -0.02 -3.96 12.12
N GLN A 106 -1.06 -4.79 12.17
CA GLN A 106 -2.00 -4.93 11.05
C GLN A 106 -3.35 -5.46 11.52
N LYS A 107 -4.45 -5.06 10.87
CA LYS A 107 -5.79 -5.60 11.15
C LYS A 107 -5.99 -7.01 10.62
N GLU A 108 -5.32 -7.35 9.52
CA GLU A 108 -5.41 -8.64 8.85
C GLU A 108 -4.30 -9.59 9.31
N ARG A 109 -4.67 -10.61 10.11
CA ARG A 109 -3.74 -11.59 10.65
C ARG A 109 -3.04 -12.40 9.56
N LYS A 110 -3.74 -12.78 8.50
CA LYS A 110 -3.18 -13.61 7.41
C LYS A 110 -2.01 -12.93 6.72
N TRP A 111 -2.03 -11.61 6.59
CA TRP A 111 -0.91 -10.87 6.02
C TRP A 111 0.32 -10.88 6.95
N LEU A 112 0.14 -10.82 8.27
CA LEU A 112 1.25 -10.98 9.21
C LEU A 112 1.81 -12.40 9.21
N GLU A 113 0.97 -13.41 9.00
CA GLU A 113 1.43 -14.80 8.83
C GLU A 113 2.30 -14.95 7.58
N PHE A 114 1.90 -14.31 6.47
CA PHE A 114 2.74 -14.21 5.26
C PHE A 114 4.10 -13.55 5.57
N VAL A 115 4.12 -12.40 6.25
CA VAL A 115 5.38 -11.73 6.62
C VAL A 115 6.22 -12.63 7.53
N ASN A 116 5.60 -13.34 8.48
CA ASN A 116 6.28 -14.25 9.38
C ASN A 116 6.92 -15.43 8.63
N GLN A 117 6.21 -15.98 7.65
CA GLN A 117 6.71 -17.05 6.79
C GLN A 117 7.89 -16.57 5.93
N LEU A 118 7.79 -15.37 5.36
CA LEU A 118 8.88 -14.75 4.59
C LEU A 118 10.14 -14.56 5.44
N VAL A 119 10.00 -14.16 6.72
CA VAL A 119 11.14 -14.08 7.65
C VAL A 119 11.65 -15.48 8.02
N LYS A 120 10.78 -16.46 8.23
CA LYS A 120 11.16 -17.84 8.55
C LYS A 120 12.02 -18.47 7.46
N GLU A 121 11.59 -18.37 6.21
CA GLU A 121 12.29 -18.97 5.07
C GLU A 121 13.67 -18.35 4.84
N ASN A 122 13.81 -17.04 5.04
CA ASN A 122 15.05 -16.33 4.74
C ASN A 122 16.03 -16.23 5.93
N PHE A 123 15.54 -16.40 7.15
CA PHE A 123 16.36 -16.25 8.37
C PHE A 123 16.34 -17.46 9.30
N GLY A 124 15.49 -18.46 9.04
CA GLY A 124 15.27 -19.56 9.97
C GLY A 124 14.65 -19.12 11.30
N ILE A 125 14.04 -17.93 11.36
CA ILE A 125 13.45 -17.39 12.59
C ILE A 125 11.99 -17.01 12.38
N THR A 126 11.16 -17.26 13.40
CA THR A 126 9.77 -16.80 13.46
C THR A 126 9.61 -15.71 14.51
N GLY A 127 8.71 -14.78 14.25
CA GLY A 127 8.16 -13.84 15.23
C GLY A 127 6.87 -14.36 15.86
N SER A 128 6.44 -13.74 16.94
CA SER A 128 5.15 -14.00 17.57
C SER A 128 4.09 -13.06 17.03
N ILE A 129 2.90 -13.58 16.74
CA ILE A 129 1.73 -12.79 16.35
C ILE A 129 0.78 -12.76 17.54
N THR A 130 0.54 -11.58 18.09
CA THR A 130 -0.33 -11.36 19.25
C THR A 130 -1.45 -10.40 18.90
N HIS A 131 -2.63 -10.58 19.48
CA HIS A 131 -3.75 -9.66 19.29
C HIS A 131 -3.70 -8.55 20.36
N LYS A 132 -3.83 -7.29 19.95
CA LYS A 132 -3.82 -6.11 20.83
C LYS A 132 -4.99 -5.19 20.49
N LYS A 133 -6.02 -5.14 21.35
CA LYS A 133 -7.26 -4.39 21.13
C LYS A 133 -7.98 -4.83 19.85
N ASN A 134 -7.81 -4.11 18.74
CA ASN A 134 -8.46 -4.38 17.44
C ASN A 134 -7.43 -4.54 16.29
N VAL A 135 -6.18 -4.82 16.63
CA VAL A 135 -5.09 -5.02 15.67
C VAL A 135 -4.23 -6.21 16.11
N PHE A 136 -3.66 -6.91 15.14
CA PHE A 136 -2.62 -7.90 15.39
C PHE A 136 -1.25 -7.24 15.36
N CYS A 137 -0.31 -7.79 16.12
CA CYS A 137 1.06 -7.32 16.23
C CYS A 137 1.99 -8.52 16.02
N TRP A 138 2.71 -8.51 14.91
CA TRP A 138 3.86 -9.38 14.72
C TRP A 138 5.07 -8.75 15.42
N ARG A 139 5.81 -9.52 16.20
CA ARG A 139 6.98 -9.06 16.97
C ARG A 139 8.12 -10.04 16.88
N LYS A 140 9.34 -9.53 16.68
CA LYS A 140 10.57 -10.33 16.76
C LYS A 140 11.73 -9.55 17.39
N LYS A 141 12.36 -10.15 18.40
CA LYS A 141 13.68 -9.75 18.90
C LYS A 141 14.77 -10.54 18.17
N SER A 142 15.62 -9.85 17.42
CA SER A 142 16.74 -10.47 16.70
C SER A 142 17.74 -9.41 16.27
N LYS A 143 18.97 -9.51 16.79
CA LYS A 143 20.08 -8.60 16.41
C LYS A 143 20.38 -8.69 14.91
N ARG A 144 20.49 -9.92 14.39
CA ARG A 144 20.80 -10.19 12.98
C ARG A 144 19.74 -9.63 12.02
N LEU A 145 18.46 -9.82 12.35
CA LEU A 145 17.37 -9.29 11.53
C LEU A 145 17.36 -7.75 11.55
N LEU A 146 17.61 -7.17 12.72
CA LEU A 146 17.69 -5.72 12.85
C LEU A 146 18.84 -5.13 12.02
N GLU A 147 20.04 -5.70 12.10
CA GLU A 147 21.22 -5.23 11.35
C GLU A 147 20.94 -5.21 9.85
N LEU A 148 20.38 -6.29 9.32
CA LEU A 148 19.95 -6.35 7.92
C LEU A 148 18.91 -5.26 7.61
N ILE A 149 17.83 -5.16 8.39
CA ILE A 149 16.77 -4.19 8.11
C ILE A 149 17.35 -2.76 8.10
N THR A 150 18.28 -2.47 9.00
CA THR A 150 18.96 -1.17 9.05
C THR A 150 19.93 -0.94 7.89
N SER A 151 20.39 -1.98 7.21
CA SER A 151 21.21 -1.87 6.01
C SER A 151 20.39 -1.75 4.72
N LEU A 152 19.08 -2.03 4.74
CA LEU A 152 18.23 -1.90 3.55
C LEU A 152 18.00 -0.42 3.22
N SER A 153 18.18 -0.06 1.95
CA SER A 153 17.94 1.30 1.45
C SER A 153 17.01 1.32 0.24
N LEU A 154 16.29 2.45 0.05
CA LEU A 154 15.49 2.69 -1.15
C LEU A 154 16.33 2.74 -2.44
N SER A 155 17.62 3.02 -2.32
CA SER A 155 18.57 2.93 -3.44
C SER A 155 18.71 1.51 -3.97
N ASP A 156 18.56 0.51 -3.09
CA ASP A 156 18.85 -0.89 -3.39
C ASP A 156 17.67 -1.58 -4.09
N VAL A 157 16.51 -0.93 -4.11
CA VAL A 157 15.32 -1.38 -4.85
C VAL A 157 15.58 -1.26 -6.36
N GLN A 158 15.74 -2.41 -7.03
CA GLN A 158 16.10 -2.51 -8.45
C GLN A 158 14.85 -2.72 -9.31
N ASP A 159 14.25 -3.91 -9.22
CA ASP A 159 13.04 -4.26 -9.96
C ASP A 159 11.84 -3.46 -9.42
N GLY A 160 11.66 -3.51 -8.10
CA GLY A 160 10.67 -2.76 -7.35
C GLY A 160 9.27 -3.35 -7.36
N ARG A 161 8.99 -4.50 -8.00
CA ARG A 161 7.64 -5.10 -7.96
C ARG A 161 7.21 -5.41 -6.55
N TYR A 162 8.09 -6.08 -5.81
CA TYR A 162 7.81 -6.53 -4.46
C TYR A 162 7.80 -5.36 -3.47
N PHE A 163 8.65 -4.37 -3.70
CA PHE A 163 8.59 -3.11 -2.96
C PHE A 163 7.24 -2.42 -3.14
N VAL A 164 6.78 -2.21 -4.38
CA VAL A 164 5.47 -1.57 -4.64
C VAL A 164 4.32 -2.40 -4.07
N ALA A 165 4.36 -3.73 -4.21
CA ALA A 165 3.36 -4.61 -3.62
C ALA A 165 3.28 -4.44 -2.10
N ALA A 166 4.43 -4.46 -1.41
CA ALA A 166 4.49 -4.32 0.03
C ALA A 166 4.06 -2.93 0.52
N VAL A 167 4.46 -1.85 -0.18
CA VAL A 167 4.00 -0.49 0.13
C VAL A 167 2.49 -0.37 -0.07
N PHE A 168 1.94 -0.99 -1.12
CA PHE A 168 0.50 -1.03 -1.30
C PHE A 168 -0.19 -1.90 -0.24
N ASP A 169 0.39 -3.03 0.17
CA ASP A 169 -0.15 -3.91 1.21
C ASP A 169 -0.17 -3.25 2.60
N THR A 170 0.76 -2.35 2.90
CA THR A 170 0.77 -1.57 4.14
C THR A 170 -0.15 -0.36 4.05
N GLU A 171 0.08 0.52 3.08
CA GLU A 171 -0.43 1.90 3.09
C GLU A 171 -1.41 2.19 1.95
N GLY A 172 -1.59 1.22 1.07
CA GLY A 172 -2.49 1.31 -0.07
C GLY A 172 -3.95 1.06 0.27
N SER A 173 -4.81 1.69 -0.51
CA SER A 173 -6.25 1.46 -0.51
C SER A 173 -6.77 1.40 -1.95
N ILE A 174 -7.89 0.72 -2.15
CA ILE A 174 -8.62 0.73 -3.40
C ILE A 174 -10.08 1.09 -3.14
N TYR A 175 -10.68 1.95 -3.94
CA TYR A 175 -12.05 2.41 -3.79
C TYR A 175 -12.60 2.97 -5.12
N ARG A 176 -13.90 3.29 -5.16
CA ARG A 176 -14.50 4.05 -6.25
C ARG A 176 -14.46 5.53 -5.94
N SER A 177 -13.97 6.32 -6.89
CA SER A 177 -14.07 7.78 -6.83
C SER A 177 -15.52 8.18 -6.58
N SER A 178 -15.77 9.01 -5.57
CA SER A 178 -17.13 9.50 -5.29
C SER A 178 -17.69 10.33 -6.43
N LYS A 179 -16.83 11.06 -7.15
CA LYS A 179 -17.20 11.95 -8.26
C LYS A 179 -17.45 11.21 -9.56
N SER A 180 -16.47 10.40 -9.99
CA SER A 180 -16.48 9.77 -11.31
C SER A 180 -16.86 8.30 -11.29
N ARG A 181 -17.08 7.71 -10.11
CA ARG A 181 -17.40 6.28 -9.89
C ARG A 181 -16.36 5.27 -10.43
N ILE A 182 -15.28 5.74 -11.06
CA ILE A 182 -14.16 4.90 -11.53
C ILE A 182 -13.35 4.34 -10.35
N PRO A 183 -12.74 3.15 -10.48
CA PRO A 183 -11.84 2.63 -9.48
C PRO A 183 -10.55 3.47 -9.39
N VAL A 184 -10.06 3.60 -8.15
CA VAL A 184 -8.85 4.34 -7.79
C VAL A 184 -8.06 3.50 -6.80
N ILE A 185 -6.78 3.31 -7.10
CA ILE A 185 -5.78 2.85 -6.14
C ILE A 185 -5.10 4.09 -5.57
N ASP A 186 -4.97 4.16 -4.25
CA ASP A 186 -4.43 5.31 -3.52
C ASP A 186 -3.44 4.83 -2.45
N ILE A 187 -2.19 5.30 -2.52
CA ILE A 187 -1.15 5.06 -1.51
C ILE A 187 -0.89 6.39 -0.83
N THR A 188 -1.17 6.45 0.48
CA THR A 188 -1.03 7.68 1.26
C THR A 188 0.26 7.62 2.08
N GLN A 189 1.00 8.73 2.11
CA GLN A 189 2.17 8.89 2.97
C GLN A 189 2.23 10.31 3.53
N SER A 190 2.89 10.46 4.68
CA SER A 190 3.26 11.80 5.17
C SER A 190 4.35 12.42 4.29
N GLU A 191 4.66 13.70 4.49
CA GLU A 191 5.79 14.38 3.86
C GLU A 191 7.11 13.60 3.94
N LYS A 192 7.40 12.98 5.10
CA LYS A 192 8.59 12.16 5.30
C LYS A 192 8.62 10.92 4.38
N GLY A 193 7.45 10.43 3.97
CA GLY A 193 7.29 9.31 3.05
C GLY A 193 7.20 9.72 1.57
N LEU A 194 7.35 11.00 1.23
CA LEU A 194 7.36 11.44 -0.17
C LEU A 194 8.45 10.77 -1.03
N PRO A 195 9.67 10.50 -0.54
CA PRO A 195 10.66 9.72 -1.29
C PRO A 195 10.18 8.31 -1.65
N ILE A 196 9.41 7.67 -0.76
CA ILE A 196 8.79 6.35 -1.01
C ILE A 196 7.78 6.47 -2.16
N LEU A 197 6.88 7.46 -2.11
CA LEU A 197 5.90 7.67 -3.18
C LEU A 197 6.57 7.93 -4.53
N ARG A 198 7.64 8.73 -4.58
CA ARG A 198 8.42 8.98 -5.80
C ARG A 198 9.08 7.69 -6.32
N LYS A 199 9.62 6.86 -5.42
CA LYS A 199 10.17 5.55 -5.79
C LYS A 199 9.08 4.65 -6.38
N VAL A 200 7.92 4.55 -5.73
CA VAL A 200 6.76 3.80 -6.25
C VAL A 200 6.32 4.33 -7.62
N GLN A 201 6.20 5.65 -7.80
CA GLN A 201 5.83 6.27 -9.07
C GLN A 201 6.84 5.95 -10.19
N SER A 202 8.14 5.94 -9.90
CA SER A 202 9.18 5.56 -10.86
C SER A 202 9.02 4.10 -11.30
N VAL A 203 8.77 3.19 -10.36
CA VAL A 203 8.52 1.76 -10.63
C VAL A 203 7.27 1.57 -11.49
N LEU A 204 6.19 2.32 -11.20
CA LEU A 204 4.94 2.32 -11.98
C LEU A 204 5.14 2.84 -13.41
N LYS A 205 5.90 3.93 -13.56
CA LYS A 205 6.23 4.53 -14.87
C LYS A 205 6.97 3.53 -15.76
N ARG A 206 7.98 2.81 -15.22
CA ARG A 206 8.71 1.75 -15.97
C ARG A 206 7.78 0.64 -16.46
N ARG A 207 6.71 0.35 -15.72
CA ARG A 207 5.68 -0.65 -16.07
C ARG A 207 4.54 -0.07 -16.92
N LYS A 208 4.66 1.18 -17.38
CA LYS A 208 3.65 1.89 -18.16
C LYS A 208 2.28 1.91 -17.43
N ILE A 209 2.29 2.15 -16.11
CA ILE A 209 1.08 2.38 -15.30
C ILE A 209 1.04 3.87 -14.97
N LYS A 210 -0.02 4.56 -15.40
CA LYS A 210 -0.16 6.01 -15.17
C LYS A 210 -0.54 6.28 -13.71
N SER A 211 0.16 7.21 -13.07
CA SER A 211 -0.06 7.56 -11.66
C SER A 211 0.35 9.00 -11.36
N ASN A 212 -0.36 9.67 -10.47
CA ASN A 212 -0.11 11.05 -10.05
C ASN A 212 0.16 11.12 -8.55
N ILE A 213 1.13 11.92 -8.12
CA ILE A 213 1.31 12.28 -6.71
C ILE A 213 0.61 13.62 -6.49
N ASN A 214 -0.39 13.63 -5.61
CA ASN A 214 -1.16 14.83 -5.25
C ASN A 214 -0.87 15.23 -3.80
N GLY A 215 -1.01 16.52 -3.49
CA GLY A 215 -0.80 17.09 -2.17
C GLY A 215 0.04 18.37 -2.24
N PRO A 216 0.45 18.94 -1.10
CA PRO A 216 0.15 18.46 0.26
C PRO A 216 -1.32 18.64 0.64
N TYR A 217 -1.90 17.66 1.34
CA TYR A 217 -3.20 17.76 2.00
C TYR A 217 -3.02 17.89 3.51
N ARG A 218 -3.73 18.83 4.14
CA ARG A 218 -3.74 19.00 5.60
C ARG A 218 -4.94 18.23 6.18
N ASN A 219 -4.65 17.19 6.94
CA ASN A 219 -5.66 16.46 7.71
C ASN A 219 -5.70 17.06 9.14
N PRO A 220 -6.86 17.47 9.67
CA PRO A 220 -6.96 18.05 11.02
C PRO A 220 -6.33 17.18 12.11
N ASN A 221 -6.36 15.85 11.93
CA ASN A 221 -5.85 14.89 12.91
C ASN A 221 -4.37 14.51 12.67
N SER A 222 -3.73 15.02 11.62
CA SER A 222 -2.33 14.73 11.30
C SER A 222 -1.45 15.94 11.53
N LYS A 223 -0.37 15.77 12.30
CA LYS A 223 0.65 16.82 12.48
C LYS A 223 1.42 17.13 11.19
N LEU A 224 1.50 16.17 10.28
CA LEU A 224 2.26 16.30 9.03
C LEU A 224 1.32 16.33 7.82
N PRO A 225 1.66 17.10 6.76
CA PRO A 225 0.91 17.05 5.52
C PRO A 225 1.00 15.67 4.87
N GLN A 226 -0.08 15.28 4.22
CA GLN A 226 -0.22 14.00 3.53
C GLN A 226 -0.12 14.17 2.01
N TYR A 227 0.50 13.21 1.36
CA TYR A 227 0.63 13.08 -0.08
C TYR A 227 -0.01 11.77 -0.52
N HIS A 228 -0.64 11.78 -1.69
CA HIS A 228 -1.39 10.66 -2.24
C HIS A 228 -0.83 10.29 -3.60
N LEU A 229 -0.32 9.08 -3.76
CA LEU A 229 -0.04 8.51 -5.07
C LEU A 229 -1.30 7.78 -5.55
N ARG A 230 -1.91 8.29 -6.63
CA ARG A 230 -3.16 7.77 -7.18
C ARG A 230 -3.00 7.19 -8.57
N ILE A 231 -3.60 6.03 -8.78
CA ILE A 231 -3.77 5.37 -10.08
C ILE A 231 -5.26 5.36 -10.38
N TYR A 232 -5.63 5.97 -11.50
CA TYR A 232 -7.03 6.15 -11.89
C TYR A 232 -7.42 5.20 -13.04
N GLY A 233 -8.67 4.74 -12.98
CA GLY A 233 -9.32 4.04 -14.08
C GLY A 233 -9.11 2.53 -14.04
N ARG A 234 -10.15 1.81 -14.50
CA ARG A 234 -10.25 0.34 -14.46
C ARG A 234 -9.03 -0.34 -15.08
N LYS A 235 -8.68 0.05 -16.32
CA LYS A 235 -7.53 -0.52 -17.06
C LYS A 235 -6.21 -0.42 -16.30
N ASN A 236 -5.91 0.71 -15.68
CA ASN A 236 -4.67 0.87 -14.91
C ASN A 236 -4.70 0.10 -13.59
N CYS A 237 -5.86 0.04 -12.92
CA CYS A 237 -6.02 -0.72 -11.68
C CYS A 237 -5.87 -2.23 -11.93
N ILE A 238 -6.48 -2.75 -13.00
CA ILE A 238 -6.29 -4.16 -13.43
C ILE A 238 -4.81 -4.42 -13.67
N LYS A 239 -4.19 -3.62 -14.54
CA LYS A 239 -2.77 -3.73 -14.84
C LYS A 239 -1.89 -3.68 -13.59
N PHE A 240 -2.25 -2.87 -12.60
CA PHE A 240 -1.54 -2.82 -11.32
C PHE A 240 -1.59 -4.16 -10.59
N PHE A 241 -2.78 -4.74 -10.39
CA PHE A 241 -2.94 -6.02 -9.71
C PHE A 241 -2.34 -7.20 -10.49
N ASP A 242 -2.31 -7.14 -11.82
CA ASP A 242 -1.65 -8.14 -12.65
C ASP A 242 -0.12 -8.05 -12.58
N THR A 243 0.40 -6.83 -12.37
CA THR A 243 1.85 -6.57 -12.41
C THR A 243 2.53 -6.77 -11.05
N PHE A 244 1.83 -6.47 -9.96
CA PHE A 244 2.41 -6.47 -8.62
C PHE A 244 1.86 -7.63 -7.77
N PRO A 245 2.73 -8.41 -7.11
CA PRO A 245 2.33 -9.56 -6.31
C PRO A 245 1.76 -9.12 -4.95
N ILE A 246 0.56 -8.52 -4.96
CA ILE A 246 -0.16 -8.07 -3.76
C ILE A 246 -0.44 -9.28 -2.87
N GLN A 247 -0.20 -9.16 -1.57
CA GLN A 247 -0.40 -10.26 -0.61
C GLN A 247 -1.53 -9.99 0.38
N HIS A 248 -1.97 -8.74 0.54
CA HIS A 248 -2.99 -8.41 1.53
C HIS A 248 -4.38 -8.94 1.10
N PRO A 249 -4.95 -9.94 1.82
CA PRO A 249 -6.16 -10.64 1.36
C PRO A 249 -7.37 -9.73 1.15
N SER A 250 -7.62 -8.80 2.08
CA SER A 250 -8.75 -7.88 1.96
C SER A 250 -8.61 -6.91 0.77
N LYS A 251 -7.39 -6.55 0.37
CA LYS A 251 -7.16 -5.66 -0.78
C LYS A 251 -7.41 -6.40 -2.10
N LYS A 252 -6.99 -7.67 -2.18
CA LYS A 252 -7.35 -8.56 -3.30
C LYS A 252 -8.86 -8.71 -3.44
N ARG A 253 -9.56 -9.05 -2.35
CA ARG A 253 -11.02 -9.22 -2.35
C ARG A 253 -11.73 -7.95 -2.80
N LYS A 254 -11.34 -6.81 -2.22
CA LYS A 254 -11.93 -5.51 -2.58
C LYS A 254 -11.69 -5.15 -4.04
N PHE A 255 -10.52 -5.47 -4.59
CA PHE A 255 -10.27 -5.28 -6.02
C PHE A 255 -11.20 -6.14 -6.89
N ILE A 256 -11.37 -7.41 -6.55
CA ILE A 256 -12.30 -8.33 -7.25
C ILE A 256 -13.72 -7.76 -7.22
N GLU A 257 -14.23 -7.40 -6.03
CA GLU A 257 -15.57 -6.78 -5.88
C GLU A 257 -15.73 -5.54 -6.76
N LEU A 258 -14.72 -4.67 -6.81
CA LEU A 258 -14.77 -3.41 -7.56
C LEU A 258 -14.79 -3.62 -9.07
N VAL A 259 -14.05 -4.60 -9.58
CA VAL A 259 -13.94 -4.91 -11.01
C VAL A 259 -15.13 -5.74 -11.49
N SER A 260 -15.68 -6.63 -10.67
CA SER A 260 -16.85 -7.44 -11.05
C SER A 260 -18.16 -6.64 -11.07
N ALA A 261 -18.26 -5.55 -10.30
CA ALA A 261 -19.50 -4.78 -10.18
C ALA A 261 -19.89 -3.94 -11.43
N ASP A 262 -19.00 -3.77 -12.41
CA ASP A 262 -19.34 -3.07 -13.68
C ASP A 262 -18.80 -3.84 -14.89
N PRO A 263 -19.63 -4.60 -15.61
CA PRO A 263 -19.22 -5.23 -16.86
C PRO A 263 -19.22 -4.26 -18.06
N ILE A 264 -19.76 -3.05 -17.93
CA ILE A 264 -20.18 -2.19 -19.07
C ILE A 264 -19.27 -0.95 -19.29
N LEU A 265 -18.24 -0.73 -18.46
CA LEU A 265 -17.23 0.34 -18.61
C LEU A 265 -15.86 -0.20 -19.02
#